data_AF-A0A932NKL4-F1
#
_entry.id   AF-A0A932NKL4-F1
#
_cell.length_a   1.000
_cell.length_b   1.000
_cell.length_c   1.000
_cell.angle_alpha   90.00
_cell.angle_beta   90.00
_cell.angle_gamma   90.00
#
_symmetry.space_group_name_H-M   'P 1'
#
loop_
_entity.id
_entity.type
_entity.pdbx_description
1 polymer ?
#
loop_
_entity_poly.entity_id
_entity_poly.type
_entity_poly.pdbx_seq_one_letter_code
_entity_poly.pdbx_strand_id
1 'polypeptide(L)'
;MKVNTFFSRLSLALVIFVASASVLFAALPTGNSALQFGSGQYCFRSTPISTLTDNLTMQCWVKWDGTNAANEMHIYYNGNGSNSGYGIFTQAGTQNIGLLCGGVNIAYSTTPLSANNWQHLALVRNAGFWTLYVNGVATTLAGVNITPNTPATPIVNTLGATLATDGFRGVIDEVSFWSAPLSGANILAYKDFPISSGHPNFASLVAYYQLNEGTGQVAGSGTGLDLQLGSTVGVDADDPTWVVSDSPIVPTLGEWGMIILGVVLLYAGYRYISRRRTTAIA
;
A
#
# COMPACT_ATOMS: atom_id res chain seq x y z
N MET A 1 2.39 -50.56 58.06
CA MET A 1 3.41 -49.51 58.25
C MET A 1 3.51 -48.73 56.93
N LYS A 2 2.70 -47.66 56.75
CA LYS A 2 3.10 -46.22 56.72
C LYS A 2 4.28 -45.96 55.74
N VAL A 3 4.04 -45.58 54.48
CA VAL A 3 3.81 -44.22 53.87
C VAL A 3 5.05 -43.31 53.89
N ASN A 4 5.50 -42.87 52.69
CA ASN A 4 5.88 -41.48 52.31
C ASN A 4 6.42 -41.47 50.85
N THR A 5 5.65 -41.10 49.83
CA THR A 5 5.46 -39.73 49.27
C THR A 5 6.71 -39.07 48.72
N PHE A 6 6.90 -39.14 47.40
CA PHE A 6 7.51 -38.06 46.61
C PHE A 6 6.77 -37.85 45.28
N PHE A 7 5.43 -37.90 45.34
CA PHE A 7 4.55 -37.27 44.36
C PHE A 7 4.30 -35.83 44.81
N SER A 8 5.15 -34.91 44.37
CA SER A 8 5.08 -33.45 44.57
C SER A 8 6.37 -32.90 43.95
N ARG A 9 6.42 -32.36 42.73
CA ARG A 9 5.69 -31.20 42.22
C ARG A 9 5.84 -31.18 40.70
N LEU A 10 4.77 -31.44 39.97
CA LEU A 10 4.39 -30.63 38.80
C LEU A 10 2.96 -31.00 38.40
N SER A 11 2.03 -30.76 39.31
CA SER A 11 0.63 -30.57 38.94
C SER A 11 0.55 -29.29 38.11
N LEU A 12 0.79 -29.39 36.80
CA LEU A 12 0.50 -28.31 35.86
C LEU A 12 -0.41 -28.88 34.77
N ALA A 13 -1.69 -28.91 35.13
CA ALA A 13 -2.86 -28.82 34.27
C ALA A 13 -2.66 -29.28 32.82
N LEU A 14 -2.85 -30.59 32.57
CA LEU A 14 -3.20 -31.09 31.25
C LEU A 14 -4.64 -30.66 30.94
N VAL A 15 -4.83 -29.40 30.56
CA VAL A 15 -6.07 -28.93 29.93
C VAL A 15 -6.01 -29.38 28.48
N ILE A 16 -6.71 -30.46 28.16
CA ILE A 16 -7.01 -30.83 26.79
C ILE A 16 -7.98 -29.77 26.25
N PHE A 17 -7.44 -28.71 25.63
CA PHE A 17 -8.23 -27.86 24.76
C PHE A 17 -8.28 -28.56 23.40
N VAL A 18 -9.42 -29.18 23.10
CA VAL A 18 -9.80 -29.46 21.72
C VAL A 18 -10.02 -28.09 21.08
N ALA A 19 -8.97 -27.48 20.56
CA ALA A 19 -9.13 -26.37 19.65
C ALA A 19 -9.73 -26.98 18.38
N SER A 20 -11.03 -26.78 18.19
CA SER A 20 -11.61 -26.70 16.86
C SER A 20 -10.64 -25.90 15.99
N ALA A 21 -10.45 -26.31 14.74
CA ALA A 21 -9.79 -25.48 13.74
C ALA A 21 -10.70 -24.27 13.41
N SER A 22 -11.00 -23.46 14.41
CA SER A 22 -11.32 -22.07 14.26
C SER A 22 -9.97 -21.44 13.96
N VAL A 23 -9.68 -21.21 12.68
CA VAL A 23 -8.68 -20.22 12.30
C VAL A 23 -9.13 -18.95 13.01
N LEU A 24 -8.50 -18.64 14.15
CA LEU A 24 -8.65 -17.34 14.77
C LEU A 24 -8.00 -16.42 13.74
N PHE A 25 -8.80 -15.85 12.84
CA PHE A 25 -8.42 -14.58 12.27
C PHE A 25 -8.17 -13.72 13.50
N ALA A 26 -6.89 -13.42 13.76
CA ALA A 26 -6.60 -12.23 14.55
C ALA A 26 -7.50 -11.16 13.97
N ALA A 27 -8.34 -10.53 14.81
CA ALA A 27 -9.13 -9.41 14.35
C ALA A 27 -8.15 -8.52 13.58
N LEU A 28 -8.42 -8.36 12.28
CA LEU A 28 -7.60 -7.50 11.44
C LEU A 28 -7.47 -6.19 12.21
N PRO A 29 -6.28 -5.56 12.24
CA PRO A 29 -6.10 -4.30 12.95
C PRO A 29 -7.30 -3.41 12.65
N THR A 30 -7.81 -2.67 13.65
CA THR A 30 -8.66 -1.52 13.37
C THR A 30 -7.90 -0.68 12.34
N GLY A 31 -8.32 -0.74 11.07
CA GLY A 31 -7.49 -0.35 9.94
C GLY A 31 -6.97 -1.50 9.07
N ASN A 32 -7.89 -2.20 8.41
CA ASN A 32 -7.58 -3.04 7.25
C ASN A 32 -8.60 -2.73 6.14
N SER A 33 -8.55 -1.51 5.66
CA SER A 33 -9.39 -1.04 4.57
C SER A 33 -8.56 -0.49 3.43
N ALA A 34 -9.20 -0.27 2.30
CA ALA A 34 -8.67 0.40 1.15
C ALA A 34 -9.81 1.19 0.48
N LEU A 35 -9.50 2.01 -0.52
CA LEU A 35 -10.52 2.72 -1.28
C LEU A 35 -10.75 2.05 -2.63
N GLN A 36 -12.00 1.67 -2.88
CA GLN A 36 -12.48 1.20 -4.17
C GLN A 36 -13.02 2.37 -4.99
N PHE A 37 -12.46 2.54 -6.17
CA PHE A 37 -12.83 3.56 -7.15
C PHE A 37 -13.60 2.92 -8.30
N GLY A 38 -14.73 3.53 -8.62
CA GLY A 38 -15.47 3.37 -9.86
C GLY A 38 -15.17 4.48 -10.86
N SER A 39 -15.90 4.47 -11.98
CA SER A 39 -15.75 5.50 -13.01
C SER A 39 -16.05 6.89 -12.43
N GLY A 40 -15.10 7.82 -12.56
CA GLY A 40 -15.27 9.21 -12.17
C GLY A 40 -15.17 9.47 -10.67
N GLN A 41 -14.88 8.47 -9.84
CA GLN A 41 -14.69 8.65 -8.40
C GLN A 41 -13.27 9.13 -8.08
N TYR A 42 -13.12 9.97 -7.06
CA TYR A 42 -11.81 10.53 -6.72
C TYR A 42 -11.67 10.92 -5.25
N CYS A 43 -10.42 11.12 -4.86
CA CYS A 43 -10.06 11.90 -3.68
C CYS A 43 -9.31 13.15 -4.12
N PHE A 44 -9.63 14.32 -3.57
CA PHE A 44 -9.00 15.57 -3.98
C PHE A 44 -8.52 16.42 -2.81
N ARG A 45 -7.67 17.39 -3.16
CA ARG A 45 -7.39 18.57 -2.33
C ARG A 45 -7.31 19.81 -3.21
N SER A 46 -7.59 20.96 -2.63
CA SER A 46 -7.52 22.27 -3.29
C SER A 46 -6.09 22.78 -3.53
N THR A 47 -5.09 22.13 -2.94
CA THR A 47 -3.66 22.48 -2.98
C THR A 47 -2.81 21.24 -3.29
N PRO A 48 -1.62 21.38 -3.92
CA PRO A 48 -0.71 20.25 -4.21
C PRO A 48 -0.09 19.62 -2.97
N ILE A 49 0.26 18.32 -3.00
CA ILE A 49 0.97 17.59 -1.92
C ILE A 49 2.35 18.19 -1.72
N SER A 50 2.97 18.56 -2.83
CA SER A 50 4.27 19.18 -2.87
C SER A 50 4.38 20.01 -4.13
N THR A 51 5.23 21.04 -4.11
CA THR A 51 5.64 21.79 -5.29
C THR A 51 6.98 21.29 -5.86
N LEU A 52 7.54 20.21 -5.31
CA LEU A 52 8.77 19.61 -5.81
C LEU A 52 8.58 19.10 -7.24
N THR A 53 9.58 19.33 -8.09
CA THR A 53 9.63 18.85 -9.49
C THR A 53 10.83 17.95 -9.75
N ASP A 54 11.64 17.65 -8.73
CA ASP A 54 12.77 16.73 -8.79
C ASP A 54 13.04 16.14 -7.40
N ASN A 55 13.83 15.07 -7.34
CA ASN A 55 14.26 14.40 -6.11
C ASN A 55 13.07 14.00 -5.21
N LEU A 56 12.16 13.21 -5.76
CA LEU A 56 10.90 12.84 -5.12
C LEU A 56 10.50 11.40 -5.44
N THR A 57 9.61 10.84 -4.63
CA THR A 57 9.00 9.53 -4.88
C THR A 57 7.50 9.56 -4.58
N MET A 58 6.71 8.98 -5.46
CA MET A 58 5.28 8.70 -5.25
C MET A 58 5.09 7.19 -5.31
N GLN A 59 4.35 6.60 -4.37
CA GLN A 59 4.03 5.17 -4.42
C GLN A 59 2.63 4.85 -3.91
N CYS A 60 2.08 3.73 -4.38
CA CYS A 60 0.80 3.18 -3.93
C CYS A 60 0.71 1.70 -4.30
N TRP A 61 -0.18 0.98 -3.62
CA TRP A 61 -0.68 -0.30 -4.08
C TRP A 61 -1.97 -0.11 -4.87
N VAL A 62 -2.11 -0.85 -5.97
CA VAL A 62 -3.33 -0.83 -6.78
C VAL A 62 -3.77 -2.23 -7.18
N LYS A 63 -5.08 -2.45 -7.27
CA LYS A 63 -5.71 -3.64 -7.85
C LYS A 63 -6.75 -3.19 -8.87
N TRP A 64 -6.36 -3.13 -10.13
CA TRP A 64 -7.26 -2.79 -11.24
C TRP A 64 -8.32 -3.88 -11.42
N ASP A 65 -9.58 -3.51 -11.62
CA ASP A 65 -10.69 -4.47 -11.76
C ASP A 65 -10.73 -5.17 -13.14
N GLY A 66 -9.89 -4.72 -14.09
CA GLY A 66 -9.84 -5.24 -15.45
C GLY A 66 -10.83 -4.55 -16.40
N THR A 67 -11.54 -3.52 -15.96
CA THR A 67 -12.57 -2.90 -16.78
C THR A 67 -11.98 -2.01 -17.86
N ASN A 68 -12.45 -2.28 -19.08
CA ASN A 68 -12.31 -1.56 -20.33
C ASN A 68 -10.99 -0.85 -20.56
N ALA A 69 -10.18 -1.47 -21.41
CA ALA A 69 -8.93 -0.92 -21.87
C ALA A 69 -9.07 0.40 -22.64
N ALA A 70 -10.24 0.76 -23.16
CA ALA A 70 -10.37 1.83 -24.16
C ALA A 70 -9.88 3.23 -23.73
N ASN A 71 -9.82 3.50 -22.43
CA ASN A 71 -9.46 4.82 -21.90
C ASN A 71 -8.18 4.78 -21.08
N GLU A 72 -7.57 5.96 -20.94
CA GLU A 72 -6.53 6.20 -19.94
C GLU A 72 -7.15 6.20 -18.54
N MET A 73 -6.38 5.90 -17.50
CA MET A 73 -6.88 5.90 -16.13
C MET A 73 -5.90 6.58 -15.20
N HIS A 74 -6.36 7.60 -14.49
CA HIS A 74 -5.56 8.31 -13.49
C HIS A 74 -5.58 7.60 -12.15
N ILE A 75 -4.41 7.27 -11.62
CA ILE A 75 -4.27 6.51 -10.38
C ILE A 75 -3.91 7.46 -9.24
N TYR A 76 -2.74 8.09 -9.34
CA TYR A 76 -2.18 8.94 -8.30
C TYR A 76 -1.48 10.14 -8.92
N TYR A 77 -1.95 11.35 -8.64
CA TYR A 77 -1.50 12.58 -9.27
C TYR A 77 -1.26 13.71 -8.26
N ASN A 78 -0.26 14.54 -8.53
CA ASN A 78 0.04 15.75 -7.75
C ASN A 78 0.11 16.95 -8.70
N GLY A 79 -1.00 17.68 -8.87
CA GLY A 79 -1.18 18.81 -9.77
C GLY A 79 -2.46 18.69 -10.61
N ASN A 80 -2.51 19.35 -11.76
CA ASN A 80 -3.61 19.21 -12.71
C ASN A 80 -3.15 18.50 -13.99
N GLY A 81 -3.75 17.34 -14.30
CA GLY A 81 -3.39 16.51 -15.44
C GLY A 81 -3.25 17.24 -16.78
N SER A 82 -3.99 18.35 -16.97
CA SER A 82 -3.98 19.12 -18.21
C SER A 82 -2.91 20.20 -18.30
N ASN A 83 -2.32 20.68 -17.19
CA ASN A 83 -1.40 21.83 -17.26
C ASN A 83 -0.28 21.88 -16.20
N SER A 84 -0.33 21.08 -15.14
CA SER A 84 0.65 21.14 -14.05
C SER A 84 0.90 19.81 -13.37
N GLY A 85 2.05 19.70 -12.72
CA GLY A 85 2.39 18.56 -11.88
C GLY A 85 2.66 17.28 -12.65
N TYR A 86 2.47 16.17 -11.95
CA TYR A 86 2.85 14.84 -12.43
C TYR A 86 2.10 13.74 -11.70
N GLY A 87 2.06 12.55 -12.29
CA GLY A 87 1.48 11.39 -11.63
C GLY A 87 1.54 10.11 -12.45
N ILE A 88 1.02 9.06 -11.82
CA ILE A 88 0.94 7.70 -12.36
C ILE A 88 -0.46 7.52 -12.97
N PHE A 89 -0.47 6.99 -14.18
CA PHE A 89 -1.68 6.70 -14.93
C PHE A 89 -1.46 5.49 -15.85
N THR A 90 -2.47 5.08 -16.62
CA THR A 90 -2.34 3.98 -17.59
C THR A 90 -2.69 4.40 -19.00
N GLN A 91 -2.02 3.79 -19.99
CA GLN A 91 -2.29 3.98 -21.41
C GLN A 91 -3.64 3.37 -21.83
N ALA A 92 -4.39 4.10 -22.67
CA ALA A 92 -5.53 3.55 -23.38
C ALA A 92 -5.13 2.37 -24.30
N GLY A 93 -6.00 1.37 -24.37
CA GLY A 93 -5.89 0.13 -25.12
C GLY A 93 -5.01 -0.96 -24.49
N THR A 94 -3.95 -0.58 -23.78
CA THR A 94 -2.92 -1.54 -23.28
C THR A 94 -2.80 -1.58 -21.77
N GLN A 95 -3.23 -0.53 -21.07
CA GLN A 95 -3.06 -0.33 -19.63
C GLN A 95 -1.59 -0.35 -19.18
N ASN A 96 -0.68 -0.08 -20.12
CA ASN A 96 0.71 0.16 -19.80
C ASN A 96 0.80 1.30 -18.79
N ILE A 97 1.48 1.05 -17.68
CA ILE A 97 1.65 2.03 -16.62
C ILE A 97 2.55 3.14 -17.15
N GLY A 98 2.18 4.38 -16.90
CA GLY A 98 2.86 5.56 -17.41
C GLY A 98 2.98 6.67 -16.38
N LEU A 99 3.68 7.70 -16.85
CA LEU A 99 3.85 9.00 -16.21
C LEU A 99 3.19 10.06 -17.09
N LEU A 100 2.35 10.88 -16.48
CA LEU A 100 1.86 12.12 -17.07
C LEU A 100 2.53 13.30 -16.37
N CYS A 101 3.03 14.27 -17.14
CA CYS A 101 3.62 15.51 -16.64
C CYS A 101 2.80 16.73 -17.10
N GLY A 102 1.66 17.01 -16.46
CA GLY A 102 0.96 18.31 -16.52
C GLY A 102 0.68 18.85 -17.92
N GLY A 103 0.18 18.01 -18.82
CA GLY A 103 -0.07 18.37 -20.23
C GLY A 103 1.19 18.62 -21.08
N VAL A 104 2.40 18.49 -20.52
CA VAL A 104 3.66 18.66 -21.25
C VAL A 104 3.94 17.42 -22.08
N ASN A 105 4.01 16.27 -21.42
CA ASN A 105 4.40 15.04 -22.08
C ASN A 105 3.93 13.82 -21.27
N ILE A 106 3.86 12.71 -21.98
CA ILE A 106 3.45 11.40 -21.49
C ILE A 106 4.59 10.43 -21.76
N ALA A 107 4.93 9.60 -20.78
CA ALA A 107 5.80 8.45 -20.97
C ALA A 107 5.07 7.18 -20.54
N TYR A 108 5.14 6.16 -21.38
CA TYR A 108 4.61 4.84 -21.08
C TYR A 108 5.73 3.84 -20.87
N SER A 109 5.46 2.87 -20.01
CA SER A 109 6.20 1.63 -19.96
C SER A 109 5.68 0.62 -20.98
N THR A 110 6.30 -0.56 -21.01
CA THR A 110 5.75 -1.76 -21.66
C THR A 110 5.08 -2.72 -20.67
N THR A 111 4.89 -2.29 -19.41
CA THR A 111 4.33 -3.11 -18.34
C THR A 111 2.88 -2.71 -18.09
N PRO A 112 1.90 -3.56 -18.43
CA PRO A 112 0.50 -3.27 -18.15
C PRO A 112 0.12 -3.55 -16.69
N LEU A 113 -0.97 -2.93 -16.25
CA LEU A 113 -1.67 -3.40 -15.07
C LEU A 113 -2.27 -4.79 -15.33
N SER A 114 -2.14 -5.66 -14.35
CA SER A 114 -2.70 -7.01 -14.34
C SER A 114 -4.05 -6.97 -13.64
N ALA A 115 -5.11 -7.26 -14.38
CA ALA A 115 -6.46 -7.27 -13.84
C ALA A 115 -6.56 -8.18 -12.60
N ASN A 116 -7.27 -7.70 -11.59
CA ASN A 116 -7.59 -8.36 -10.33
C ASN A 116 -6.37 -8.83 -9.51
N ASN A 117 -5.20 -8.27 -9.75
CA ASN A 117 -3.99 -8.54 -8.98
C ASN A 117 -3.44 -7.25 -8.36
N TRP A 118 -3.03 -7.32 -7.10
CA TRP A 118 -2.33 -6.22 -6.45
C TRP A 118 -0.96 -6.01 -7.09
N GLN A 119 -0.67 -4.75 -7.42
CA GLN A 119 0.63 -4.30 -7.89
C GLN A 119 1.05 -3.07 -7.12
N HIS A 120 2.29 -3.09 -6.63
CA HIS A 120 2.93 -1.91 -6.08
C HIS A 120 3.50 -1.07 -7.20
N LEU A 121 3.16 0.21 -7.21
CA LEU A 121 3.67 1.18 -8.16
C LEU A 121 4.49 2.20 -7.40
N ALA A 122 5.71 2.47 -7.86
CA ALA A 122 6.49 3.61 -7.38
C ALA A 122 7.11 4.37 -8.56
N LEU A 123 6.92 5.68 -8.55
CA LEU A 123 7.48 6.61 -9.51
C LEU A 123 8.51 7.49 -8.79
N VAL A 124 9.78 7.34 -9.17
CA VAL A 124 10.91 8.04 -8.59
C VAL A 124 11.42 9.06 -9.60
N ARG A 125 11.68 10.29 -9.17
CA ARG A 125 12.49 11.25 -9.92
C ARG A 125 13.77 11.53 -9.17
N ASN A 126 14.91 11.28 -9.79
CA ASN A 126 16.23 11.49 -9.20
C ASN A 126 17.11 12.25 -10.19
N ALA A 127 17.58 13.44 -9.80
CA ALA A 127 18.44 14.30 -10.62
C ALA A 127 17.93 14.47 -12.07
N GLY A 128 16.62 14.69 -12.23
CA GLY A 128 15.98 14.92 -13.52
C GLY A 128 15.54 13.67 -14.30
N PHE A 129 15.80 12.47 -13.77
CA PHE A 129 15.41 11.21 -14.41
C PHE A 129 14.30 10.49 -13.65
N TRP A 130 13.24 10.13 -14.37
CA TRP A 130 12.15 9.30 -13.89
C TRP A 130 12.51 7.81 -13.97
N THR A 131 12.10 7.05 -12.97
CA THR A 131 12.12 5.59 -12.96
C THR A 131 10.79 5.10 -12.40
N LEU A 132 10.13 4.21 -13.14
CA LEU A 132 8.96 3.48 -12.66
C LEU A 132 9.41 2.15 -12.08
N TYR A 133 8.87 1.78 -10.92
CA TYR A 133 9.00 0.47 -10.32
C TYR A 133 7.63 -0.19 -10.23
N VAL A 134 7.57 -1.45 -10.62
CA VAL A 134 6.38 -2.30 -10.47
C VAL A 134 6.76 -3.49 -9.60
N ASN A 135 6.06 -3.69 -8.49
CA ASN A 135 6.39 -4.71 -7.49
C ASN A 135 7.84 -4.65 -7.00
N GLY A 136 8.39 -3.43 -6.89
CA GLY A 136 9.76 -3.16 -6.46
C GLY A 136 10.83 -3.38 -7.53
N VAL A 137 10.46 -3.75 -8.76
CA VAL A 137 11.40 -3.96 -9.87
C VAL A 137 11.29 -2.79 -10.85
N ALA A 138 12.43 -2.22 -11.24
CA ALA A 138 12.47 -1.12 -12.19
C ALA A 138 11.97 -1.56 -13.58
N THR A 139 11.16 -0.71 -14.19
CA THR A 139 10.60 -0.89 -15.53
C THR A 139 11.06 0.23 -16.44
N THR A 140 11.30 -0.10 -17.71
CA THR A 140 11.64 0.88 -18.75
C THR A 140 10.47 1.83 -19.00
N LEU A 141 10.73 3.14 -18.96
CA LEU A 141 9.85 4.19 -19.46
C LEU A 141 10.44 4.75 -20.77
N ALA A 142 9.59 4.96 -21.77
CA ALA A 142 10.04 5.48 -23.07
C ALA A 142 10.59 6.93 -23.01
N GLY A 143 10.24 7.70 -21.96
CA GLY A 143 10.69 9.08 -21.75
C GLY A 143 11.04 9.33 -20.29
N VAL A 144 12.33 9.24 -19.94
CA VAL A 144 12.79 9.33 -18.54
C VAL A 144 13.19 10.75 -18.12
N ASN A 145 13.58 11.63 -19.05
CA ASN A 145 14.11 12.95 -18.75
C ASN A 145 13.08 14.09 -18.90
N ILE A 146 11.79 13.77 -18.87
CA ILE A 146 10.71 14.75 -18.99
C ILE A 146 10.67 15.61 -17.73
N THR A 147 10.79 16.92 -17.85
CA THR A 147 10.61 17.85 -16.72
C THR A 147 9.14 18.18 -16.54
N PRO A 148 8.54 17.95 -15.35
CA PRO A 148 7.16 18.32 -15.11
C PRO A 148 7.01 19.83 -14.91
N ASN A 149 5.85 20.35 -15.27
CA ASN A 149 5.41 21.66 -14.78
C ASN A 149 5.23 21.58 -13.25
N THR A 150 5.58 22.65 -12.54
CA THR A 150 5.40 22.71 -11.09
C THR A 150 3.92 22.50 -10.72
N PRO A 151 3.59 21.58 -9.78
CA PRO A 151 2.24 21.44 -9.26
C PRO A 151 1.70 22.79 -8.74
N ALA A 152 0.48 23.16 -9.13
CA ALA A 152 -0.11 24.47 -8.83
C ALA A 152 -1.58 24.38 -8.40
N THR A 153 -2.11 25.48 -7.87
CA THR A 153 -3.51 25.67 -7.46
C THR A 153 -4.35 26.37 -8.55
N PRO A 154 -5.70 26.37 -8.45
CA PRO A 154 -6.53 25.50 -7.59
C PRO A 154 -6.89 24.21 -8.34
N ILE A 155 -7.19 23.15 -7.60
CA ILE A 155 -7.65 21.83 -8.09
C ILE A 155 -6.50 20.83 -8.35
N VAL A 156 -6.48 19.76 -7.55
CA VAL A 156 -5.72 18.53 -7.79
C VAL A 156 -6.56 17.36 -7.32
N ASN A 157 -7.20 16.65 -8.24
CA ASN A 157 -7.63 15.29 -7.91
C ASN A 157 -6.36 14.46 -7.71
N THR A 158 -6.27 13.87 -6.53
CA THR A 158 -5.06 13.20 -6.09
C THR A 158 -5.15 11.71 -6.39
N LEU A 159 -6.29 11.09 -6.14
CA LEU A 159 -6.51 9.67 -6.39
C LEU A 159 -7.73 9.46 -7.27
N GLY A 160 -7.68 8.45 -8.15
CA GLY A 160 -8.86 7.88 -8.78
C GLY A 160 -9.41 8.55 -10.03
N ALA A 161 -9.22 9.86 -10.25
CA ALA A 161 -9.58 10.53 -11.51
C ALA A 161 -8.90 11.90 -11.59
N THR A 162 -8.87 12.59 -12.75
CA THR A 162 -8.51 14.02 -12.80
C THR A 162 -9.58 14.94 -13.36
N LEU A 163 -10.46 14.49 -14.27
CA LEU A 163 -11.67 15.21 -14.74
C LEU A 163 -12.65 14.21 -15.38
N ALA A 164 -13.81 14.00 -14.75
CA ALA A 164 -15.10 13.39 -15.18
C ALA A 164 -15.19 12.07 -15.99
N THR A 165 -14.21 11.59 -16.77
CA THR A 165 -14.42 10.40 -17.64
C THR A 165 -13.36 9.31 -17.59
N ASP A 166 -12.16 9.59 -17.05
CA ASP A 166 -10.99 8.69 -17.16
C ASP A 166 -10.42 8.32 -15.77
N GLY A 167 -11.31 7.81 -14.92
CA GLY A 167 -10.97 7.40 -13.56
C GLY A 167 -10.41 5.99 -13.48
N PHE A 168 -9.48 5.76 -12.56
CA PHE A 168 -9.05 4.43 -12.17
C PHE A 168 -10.22 3.62 -11.64
N ARG A 169 -10.27 2.35 -12.04
CA ARG A 169 -11.31 1.40 -11.65
C ARG A 169 -10.70 0.23 -10.92
N GLY A 170 -10.93 0.14 -9.64
CA GLY A 170 -10.27 -0.85 -8.81
C GLY A 170 -10.02 -0.32 -7.41
N VAL A 171 -9.08 -0.94 -6.72
CA VAL A 171 -8.78 -0.62 -5.32
C VAL A 171 -7.41 0.03 -5.22
N ILE A 172 -7.26 1.09 -4.43
CA ILE A 172 -5.99 1.74 -4.11
C ILE A 172 -5.76 1.63 -2.61
N ASP A 173 -4.52 1.37 -2.22
CA ASP A 173 -4.08 1.26 -0.83
C ASP A 173 -2.66 1.86 -0.64
N GLU A 174 -2.28 2.15 0.60
CA GLU A 174 -0.90 2.47 1.01
C GLU A 174 -0.21 3.56 0.17
N VAL A 175 -0.87 4.70 0.00
CA VAL A 175 -0.40 5.81 -0.83
C VAL A 175 0.60 6.66 -0.07
N SER A 176 1.76 6.97 -0.64
CA SER A 176 2.72 7.88 -0.01
C SER A 176 3.48 8.78 -0.98
N PHE A 177 3.89 9.93 -0.46
CA PHE A 177 4.75 10.91 -1.13
C PHE A 177 6.00 11.16 -0.29
N TRP A 178 7.16 11.18 -0.97
CA TRP A 178 8.46 11.42 -0.36
C TRP A 178 9.16 12.60 -1.04
N SER A 179 9.76 13.48 -0.24
CA SER A 179 10.64 14.58 -0.69
C SER A 179 12.07 14.14 -0.97
N ALA A 180 12.25 12.85 -1.28
CA ALA A 180 13.53 12.27 -1.67
C ALA A 180 13.32 11.17 -2.73
N PRO A 181 14.31 10.94 -3.60
CA PRO A 181 14.33 9.77 -4.46
C PRO A 181 14.66 8.53 -3.63
N LEU A 182 13.70 7.60 -3.51
CA LEU A 182 13.96 6.32 -2.87
C LEU A 182 14.79 5.44 -3.81
N SER A 183 15.73 4.69 -3.22
CA SER A 183 16.50 3.70 -3.98
C SER A 183 15.60 2.51 -4.34
N GLY A 184 15.89 1.84 -5.46
CA GLY A 184 15.19 0.60 -5.82
C GLY A 184 15.28 -0.48 -4.73
N ALA A 185 16.39 -0.54 -3.99
CA ALA A 185 16.55 -1.44 -2.85
C ALA A 185 15.58 -1.11 -1.71
N ASN A 186 15.40 0.16 -1.36
CA ASN A 186 14.45 0.57 -0.33
C ASN A 186 13.01 0.32 -0.79
N ILE A 187 12.69 0.62 -2.05
CA ILE A 187 11.36 0.32 -2.61
C ILE A 187 11.06 -1.17 -2.51
N LEU A 188 11.97 -2.03 -2.98
CA LEU A 188 11.78 -3.48 -2.94
C LEU A 188 11.66 -4.03 -1.51
N ALA A 189 12.48 -3.54 -0.58
CA ALA A 189 12.51 -4.03 0.79
C ALA A 189 11.32 -3.59 1.64
N TYR A 190 10.76 -2.40 1.38
CA TYR A 190 9.76 -1.78 2.25
C TYR A 190 8.35 -1.71 1.67
N LYS A 191 8.13 -1.99 0.38
CA LYS A 191 6.79 -1.93 -0.24
C LYS A 191 5.71 -2.80 0.45
N ASP A 192 6.12 -3.88 1.11
CA ASP A 192 5.22 -4.84 1.75
C ASP A 192 5.00 -4.54 3.25
N PHE A 193 5.49 -3.42 3.76
CA PHE A 193 5.39 -3.06 5.18
C PHE A 193 4.75 -1.69 5.35
N PRO A 194 3.92 -1.50 6.39
CA PRO A 194 3.47 -0.17 6.75
C PRO A 194 4.66 0.77 7.03
N ILE A 195 4.57 2.00 6.53
CA ILE A 195 5.65 2.97 6.69
C ILE A 195 5.72 3.38 8.17
N SER A 196 6.89 3.18 8.76
CA SER A 196 7.18 3.52 10.15
C SER A 196 8.51 4.27 10.25
N SER A 197 8.82 4.77 11.45
CA SER A 197 10.07 5.47 11.74
C SER A 197 11.34 4.63 11.49
N GLY A 198 11.20 3.30 11.31
CA GLY A 198 12.28 2.41 10.92
C GLY A 198 12.64 2.44 9.43
N HIS A 199 11.87 3.15 8.59
CA HIS A 199 12.20 3.31 7.18
C HIS A 199 13.44 4.21 7.01
N PRO A 200 14.45 3.83 6.20
CA PRO A 200 15.70 4.60 6.07
C PRO A 200 15.51 6.04 5.61
N ASN A 201 14.42 6.31 4.87
CA ASN A 201 14.04 7.63 4.39
C ASN A 201 12.85 8.25 5.13
N PHE A 202 12.50 7.78 6.34
CA PHE A 202 11.31 8.27 7.05
C PHE A 202 11.27 9.80 7.21
N ALA A 203 12.43 10.43 7.42
CA ALA A 203 12.54 11.89 7.53
C ALA A 203 12.12 12.67 6.27
N SER A 204 12.08 12.01 5.10
CA SER A 204 11.59 12.61 3.85
C SER A 204 10.14 12.22 3.52
N LEU A 205 9.42 11.54 4.41
CA LEU A 205 8.00 11.26 4.19
C LEU A 205 7.19 12.55 4.34
N VAL A 206 6.42 12.90 3.31
CA VAL A 206 5.59 14.13 3.27
C VAL A 206 4.13 13.82 3.59
N ALA A 207 3.60 12.75 3.00
CA ALA A 207 2.23 12.30 3.21
C ALA A 207 2.18 10.78 3.12
N TYR A 208 1.35 10.17 3.97
CA TYR A 208 1.09 8.73 3.95
C TYR A 208 -0.38 8.47 4.26
N TYR A 209 -1.11 8.04 3.25
CA TYR A 209 -2.50 7.63 3.34
C TYR A 209 -2.55 6.11 3.37
N GLN A 210 -2.69 5.57 4.57
CA GLN A 210 -2.85 4.13 4.80
C GLN A 210 -4.20 3.61 4.30
N LEU A 211 -5.19 4.50 4.12
CA LEU A 211 -6.55 4.15 3.68
C LEU A 211 -7.23 3.13 4.61
N ASN A 212 -6.90 3.21 5.90
CA ASN A 212 -7.31 2.31 6.97
C ASN A 212 -8.44 2.88 7.85
N GLU A 213 -9.08 3.98 7.43
CA GLU A 213 -10.17 4.61 8.17
C GLU A 213 -11.45 3.77 8.13
N GLY A 214 -11.69 3.05 7.04
CA GLY A 214 -12.82 2.14 6.83
C GLY A 214 -14.20 2.80 6.72
N THR A 215 -14.32 4.09 7.04
CA THR A 215 -15.55 4.88 6.97
C THR A 215 -15.22 6.37 6.86
N GLY A 216 -16.22 7.20 6.55
CA GLY A 216 -16.10 8.65 6.53
C GLY A 216 -15.78 9.22 5.14
N GLN A 217 -15.36 10.48 5.12
CA GLN A 217 -15.24 11.32 3.92
C GLN A 217 -13.83 11.92 3.75
N VAL A 218 -12.89 11.41 4.54
CA VAL A 218 -11.51 11.90 4.57
C VAL A 218 -10.56 10.71 4.57
N ALA A 219 -9.56 10.76 3.68
CA ALA A 219 -8.37 9.92 3.75
C ALA A 219 -7.26 10.70 4.43
N GLY A 220 -6.85 10.25 5.61
CA GLY A 220 -5.91 10.93 6.48
C GLY A 220 -4.46 10.72 6.07
N SER A 221 -3.70 11.82 6.02
CA SER A 221 -2.26 11.83 5.73
C SER A 221 -1.38 11.71 6.98
N GLY A 222 -1.95 12.04 8.15
CA GLY A 222 -1.21 12.28 9.39
C GLY A 222 -0.40 13.59 9.43
N THR A 223 -0.42 14.40 8.36
CA THR A 223 0.42 15.61 8.21
C THR A 223 -0.37 16.87 7.83
N GLY A 224 -1.71 16.82 7.88
CA GLY A 224 -2.58 17.94 7.48
C GLY A 224 -2.71 18.12 5.97
N LEU A 225 -2.30 17.11 5.20
CA LEU A 225 -2.44 17.04 3.74
C LEU A 225 -3.62 16.15 3.32
N ASP A 226 -4.59 15.97 4.21
CA ASP A 226 -5.70 15.02 4.06
C ASP A 226 -6.48 15.23 2.76
N LEU A 227 -7.00 14.13 2.21
CA LEU A 227 -7.80 14.15 0.99
C LEU A 227 -9.28 14.05 1.34
N GLN A 228 -10.10 14.87 0.69
CA GLN A 228 -11.54 14.74 0.72
C GLN A 228 -11.97 13.69 -0.31
N LEU A 229 -12.91 12.83 0.06
CA LEU A 229 -13.58 11.91 -0.86
C LEU A 229 -14.67 12.67 -1.63
N GLY A 230 -14.77 12.40 -2.94
CA GLY A 230 -15.80 12.98 -3.79
C GLY A 230 -15.73 14.50 -3.92
N SER A 231 -16.86 15.11 -4.27
CA SER A 231 -16.95 16.54 -4.62
C SER A 231 -17.37 17.43 -3.45
N THR A 232 -18.02 16.85 -2.43
CA THR A 232 -18.58 17.56 -1.28
C THR A 232 -18.04 17.01 0.04
N VAL A 233 -18.23 17.77 1.12
CA VAL A 233 -17.81 17.34 2.48
C VAL A 233 -18.66 16.20 3.04
N GLY A 234 -19.78 15.89 2.39
CA GLY A 234 -20.67 14.78 2.73
C GLY A 234 -20.75 13.79 1.59
N VAL A 235 -21.43 12.68 1.86
CA VAL A 235 -21.49 11.56 0.92
C VAL A 235 -22.09 11.99 -0.41
N ASP A 236 -21.38 11.74 -1.51
CA ASP A 236 -21.87 11.97 -2.87
C ASP A 236 -21.50 10.82 -3.83
N ALA A 237 -21.87 10.95 -5.11
CA ALA A 237 -21.67 9.90 -6.11
C ALA A 237 -20.21 9.77 -6.59
N ASP A 238 -19.41 10.82 -6.38
CA ASP A 238 -17.99 10.88 -6.74
C ASP A 238 -17.11 10.24 -5.64
N ASP A 239 -17.70 9.87 -4.50
CA ASP A 239 -17.01 9.19 -3.41
C ASP A 239 -16.52 7.80 -3.81
N PRO A 240 -15.23 7.48 -3.66
CA PRO A 240 -14.80 6.11 -3.60
C PRO A 240 -15.35 5.43 -2.34
N THR A 241 -15.50 4.11 -2.40
CA THR A 241 -16.08 3.32 -1.32
C THR A 241 -14.98 2.66 -0.49
N TRP A 242 -15.09 2.75 0.84
CA TRP A 242 -14.26 1.97 1.75
C TRP A 242 -14.56 0.47 1.62
N VAL A 243 -13.52 -0.33 1.40
CA VAL A 243 -13.61 -1.79 1.33
C VAL A 243 -12.56 -2.43 2.21
N VAL A 244 -12.74 -3.71 2.57
CA VAL A 244 -11.70 -4.47 3.27
C VAL A 244 -10.50 -4.64 2.35
N SER A 245 -9.31 -4.29 2.83
CA SER A 245 -8.09 -4.49 2.03
C SER A 245 -7.63 -5.96 2.08
N ASP A 246 -7.28 -6.49 0.91
CA ASP A 246 -6.57 -7.75 0.73
C ASP A 246 -5.18 -7.53 0.12
N SER A 247 -4.63 -6.31 0.26
CA SER A 247 -3.29 -5.97 -0.21
C SER A 247 -2.24 -6.83 0.52
N PRO A 248 -1.11 -7.18 -0.13
CA PRO A 248 -0.11 -8.09 0.43
C PRO A 248 0.79 -7.42 1.49
N ILE A 249 0.25 -6.48 2.27
CA ILE A 249 0.96 -5.82 3.35
C ILE A 249 1.14 -6.82 4.49
N VAL A 250 2.39 -7.00 4.91
CA VAL A 250 2.73 -7.78 6.09
C VAL A 250 2.17 -7.01 7.29
N PRO A 251 1.19 -7.58 8.02
CA PRO A 251 0.65 -6.89 9.19
C PRO A 251 1.79 -6.66 10.17
N THR A 252 1.81 -5.47 10.79
CA THR A 252 2.69 -5.24 11.93
C THR A 252 2.32 -6.28 12.98
N LEU A 253 3.21 -7.24 13.24
CA LEU A 253 3.04 -8.15 14.35
C LEU A 253 3.08 -7.28 15.60
N GLY A 254 1.90 -6.93 16.13
CA GLY A 254 1.81 -6.40 17.48
C GLY A 254 2.48 -7.37 18.45
N GLU A 255 2.73 -6.93 19.68
CA GLU A 255 3.40 -7.74 20.72
C GLU A 255 2.82 -9.18 20.85
N TRP A 256 1.53 -9.35 20.53
CA TRP A 256 0.83 -10.63 20.47
C TRP A 256 1.18 -11.54 19.28
N GLY A 257 1.51 -10.98 18.11
CA GLY A 257 1.97 -11.75 16.94
C GLY A 257 3.34 -12.39 17.17
N MET A 258 4.22 -11.70 17.89
CA MET A 258 5.51 -12.23 18.33
C MET A 258 5.36 -13.37 19.35
N ILE A 259 4.33 -13.32 20.21
CA ILE A 259 4.03 -14.40 21.15
C ILE A 259 3.60 -15.67 20.41
N ILE A 260 2.78 -15.57 19.37
CA ILE A 260 2.33 -16.74 18.58
C ILE A 260 3.50 -17.37 17.83
N LEU A 261 4.38 -16.57 17.21
CA LEU A 261 5.58 -17.09 16.53
C LEU A 261 6.52 -17.80 17.51
N GLY A 262 6.66 -17.24 18.72
CA GLY A 262 7.41 -17.85 19.81
C GLY A 262 6.86 -19.20 20.25
N VAL A 263 5.54 -19.34 20.38
CA VAL A 263 4.87 -20.60 20.75
C VAL A 263 5.04 -21.67 19.66
N VAL A 264 4.95 -21.30 18.38
CA VAL A 264 5.16 -22.23 17.26
C VAL A 264 6.60 -22.74 17.21
N LEU A 265 7.59 -21.85 17.41
CA LEU A 265 9.00 -22.22 17.46
C LEU A 265 9.35 -23.09 18.69
N LEU A 266 8.77 -22.78 19.85
CA LEU A 266 8.89 -23.62 21.06
C LEU A 266 8.28 -25.01 20.87
N TYR A 267 7.12 -25.10 20.21
CA TYR A 267 6.48 -26.37 19.91
C TYR A 267 7.30 -27.22 18.92
N ALA A 268 7.87 -26.59 17.89
CA ALA A 268 8.76 -27.24 16.93
C ALA A 268 10.06 -27.73 17.61
N GLY A 269 10.66 -26.89 18.48
CA GLY A 269 11.82 -27.27 19.29
C GLY A 269 11.53 -28.45 20.23
N TYR A 270 10.36 -28.45 20.88
CA TYR A 270 9.92 -29.56 21.73
C TYR A 270 9.77 -30.87 20.95
N ARG A 271 9.08 -30.85 19.80
CA ARG A 271 8.91 -32.02 18.91
C ARG A 271 10.24 -32.58 18.41
N TYR A 272 11.21 -31.69 18.17
CA TYR A 272 12.55 -32.08 17.74
C TYR A 272 13.33 -32.78 18.86
N ILE A 273 13.31 -32.23 20.08
CA ILE A 273 13.97 -32.82 21.25
C ILE A 273 13.31 -34.14 21.65
N SER A 274 11.98 -34.24 21.60
CA SER A 274 11.25 -35.45 21.96
C SER A 274 11.57 -36.62 21.01
N ARG A 275 11.73 -36.35 19.71
CA ARG A 275 12.11 -37.37 18.71
C ARG A 275 13.53 -37.90 18.89
N ARG A 276 14.48 -37.06 19.31
CA ARG A 276 15.88 -37.48 19.56
C ARG A 276 16.04 -38.29 20.84
N ARG A 277 15.17 -38.10 21.84
CA ARG A 277 15.19 -38.91 23.07
C ARG A 277 14.70 -40.33 22.85
N THR A 278 13.79 -40.56 21.90
CA THR A 278 13.30 -41.92 21.57
C THR A 278 14.33 -42.77 20.81
N THR A 279 15.29 -42.14 20.13
CA THR A 279 16.35 -42.84 19.38
C THR A 279 17.55 -43.23 20.24
N ALA A 280 17.63 -42.74 21.48
CA ALA A 280 18.76 -42.99 22.40
C ALA A 280 18.50 -44.12 23.43
N ILE A 281 17.36 -44.81 23.35
CA ILE A 281 16.98 -45.94 24.24
C ILE A 281 16.72 -47.21 23.42
N ALA A 282 17.43 -47.39 22.31
CA ALA A 282 17.45 -48.64 21.54
C ALA A 282 18.87 -49.22 21.56
#